data_AF-A0A1G3TT05-F1
#
_entry.id   AF-A0A1G3TT05-F1
#
_cell.length_a   1.000
_cell.length_b   1.000
_cell.length_c   1.000
_cell.angle_alpha   90.00
_cell.angle_beta   90.00
_cell.angle_gamma   90.00
#
_symmetry.space_group_name_H-M   'P 1'
#
loop_
_entity.id
_entity.type
_entity.pdbx_description
1 polymer ?
#
loop_
_entity_poly.entity_id
_entity_poly.type
_entity_poly.pdbx_seq_one_letter_code
_entity_poly.pdbx_strand_id
1 'polypeptide(L)' 'MKIKYDKETDAIYVILSSDTIVESEEKLKDVIVDYNDKDEVVAIEILNVKQNTHEIDLPFILKSA' A
#
# COMPACT_ATOMS: atom_id res chain seq x y z
N MET A 1 -1.24 13.26 0.38
CA MET A 1 -0.20 12.24 0.58
C MET A 1 0.40 12.32 1.97
N LYS A 2 0.50 11.20 2.68
CA LYS A 2 1.13 11.06 4.01
C LYS A 2 1.88 9.73 4.07
N ILE A 3 3.06 9.73 4.67
CA ILE A 3 3.83 8.51 4.93
C ILE A 3 3.92 8.30 6.44
N LYS A 4 3.60 7.10 6.92
CA LYS A 4 3.70 6.71 8.33
C LYS A 4 4.55 5.45 8.43
N TYR A 5 5.60 5.49 9.24
CA TYR A 5 6.25 4.27 9.69
C TYR A 5 5.65 3.85 11.04
N ASP A 6 5.18 2.61 11.12
CA ASP A 6 4.73 1.98 12.34
C ASP A 6 5.79 1.00 12.84
N LYS A 7 6.44 1.37 13.95
CA LYS A 7 7.55 0.59 14.50
C LYS A 7 7.06 -0.70 15.16
N GLU A 8 5.82 -0.73 15.66
CA GLU A 8 5.27 -1.88 16.39
C GLU A 8 5.00 -3.04 15.43
N THR A 9 4.43 -2.74 14.27
CA THR A 9 4.14 -3.73 13.22
C THR A 9 5.25 -3.88 12.18
N ASP A 10 6.29 -3.04 12.26
CA ASP A 10 7.35 -2.94 11.25
C ASP A 10 6.82 -2.67 9.83
N ALA A 11 5.89 -1.73 9.70
CA ALA A 11 5.19 -1.43 8.46
C ALA A 11 5.34 0.05 8.05
N ILE A 12 5.42 0.31 6.74
CA ILE A 12 5.29 1.65 6.17
C ILE A 12 3.95 1.76 5.46
N TYR A 13 3.16 2.75 5.84
CA TYR A 13 1.94 3.14 5.14
C TYR A 13 2.21 4.39 4.30
N VAL A 14 1.92 4.29 3.00
CA VAL A 14 1.91 5.41 2.05
C VAL A 14 0.46 5.69 1.69
N ILE A 15 -0.11 6.74 2.29
CA ILE A 15 -1.50 7.15 2.07
C ILE A 15 -1.53 8.17 0.93
N LEU A 16 -2.20 7.83 -0.16
CA LEU A 16 -2.27 8.64 -1.38
C LEU A 16 -3.48 9.59 -1.34
N SER A 17 -4.66 9.08 -1.00
CA SER A 17 -5.91 9.84 -0.86
C SER A 17 -6.54 9.68 0.53
N SER A 18 -7.61 10.43 0.80
CA SER A 18 -8.42 10.32 2.02
C SER A 18 -9.71 9.53 1.80
N ASP A 19 -9.81 8.81 0.69
CA ASP A 19 -11.01 8.03 0.38
C ASP A 19 -11.16 6.84 1.33
N THR A 20 -12.35 6.27 1.37
CA THR A 20 -12.61 5.08 2.19
C THR A 20 -12.04 3.85 1.50
N ILE A 21 -11.24 3.08 2.24
CA ILE A 21 -10.75 1.78 1.82
C ILE A 21 -11.88 0.77 1.94
N VAL A 22 -12.16 0.03 0.87
CA VAL A 22 -13.18 -1.03 0.84
C VAL A 22 -12.60 -2.40 0.51
N GLU A 23 -11.41 -2.43 -0.10
CA GLU A 23 -10.69 -3.65 -0.45
C GLU A 23 -9.19 -3.46 -0.18
N SER A 24 -8.54 -4.53 0.26
CA SER A 24 -7.09 -4.60 0.46
C SER A 24 -6.57 -5.88 -0.18
N GLU A 25 -5.50 -5.80 -0.97
CA GLU A 25 -4.93 -6.94 -1.68
C GLU A 25 -3.41 -6.97 -1.53
N GLU A 26 -2.86 -8.13 -1.13
CA GLU A 26 -1.41 -8.36 -1.20
C GLU A 26 -1.01 -8.63 -2.66
N LYS A 27 -0.48 -7.61 -3.33
CA LYS A 27 -0.14 -7.65 -4.77
C LYS A 27 1.26 -8.19 -5.02
N LEU A 28 2.17 -7.94 -4.08
CA LEU A 28 3.53 -8.50 -4.05
C LEU A 28 3.79 -8.97 -2.62
N LYS A 29 4.76 -9.85 -2.44
CA LYS A 29 5.18 -10.29 -1.11
C LYS A 29 5.46 -9.08 -0.22
N ASP A 30 4.82 -9.04 0.93
CA ASP A 30 4.95 -7.98 1.94
C ASP A 30 4.45 -6.59 1.46
N VAL A 31 3.71 -6.51 0.35
CA VAL A 31 3.15 -5.27 -0.20
C VAL A 31 1.64 -5.41 -0.40
N ILE A 32 0.90 -4.68 0.41
CA ILE A 32 -0.56 -4.60 0.37
C ILE A 32 -0.96 -3.28 -0.29
N VAL A 33 -1.96 -3.35 -1.17
CA VAL A 33 -2.55 -2.19 -1.82
C VAL A 33 -4.02 -2.08 -1.43
N ASP A 34 -4.39 -0.90 -0.96
CA ASP A 34 -5.73 -0.56 -0.52
C ASP A 34 -6.47 0.19 -1.62
N TYR A 35 -7.71 -0.20 -1.89
CA TYR A 35 -8.56 0.35 -2.94
C TYR A 35 -9.86 0.95 -2.38
N ASN A 36 -10.38 1.98 -3.06
CA ASN A 36 -11.71 2.52 -2.82
C ASN A 36 -12.78 1.78 -3.64
N ASP A 37 -14.03 2.22 -3.53
CA ASP A 37 -15.19 1.66 -4.23
C ASP A 37 -15.18 1.85 -5.76
N LYS A 38 -14.20 2.59 -6.28
CA LYS A 38 -13.96 2.82 -7.71
C LYS A 38 -12.72 2.08 -8.23
N ASP A 39 -12.17 1.14 -7.45
CA ASP A 39 -10.91 0.44 -7.76
C ASP A 39 -9.68 1.37 -7.87
N GLU A 40 -9.75 2.58 -7.30
CA GLU A 40 -8.61 3.51 -7.25
C GLU A 40 -7.77 3.26 -5.99
N VAL A 41 -6.45 3.39 -6.10
CA VAL A 41 -5.53 3.15 -4.99
C VAL A 41 -5.62 4.28 -3.95
N VAL A 42 -5.93 3.91 -2.71
CA VAL A 42 -6.02 4.81 -1.55
C VAL A 42 -4.72 4.82 -0.77
N ALA A 43 -4.14 3.64 -0.54
CA ALA A 43 -2.92 3.50 0.25
C ALA A 43 -2.11 2.26 -0.15
N ILE A 44 -0.85 2.25 0.28
CA ILE A 44 0.08 1.13 0.11
C ILE A 44 0.70 0.85 1.46
N GLU A 45 0.65 -0.40 1.88
CA GLU A 45 1.28 -0.90 3.10
C GLU A 45 2.44 -1.83 2.75
N ILE A 46 3.62 -1.54 3.27
CA ILE A 46 4.84 -2.32 3.08
C ILE A 46 5.21 -2.91 4.44
N LEU A 47 5.25 -4.22 4.54
CA LEU A 47 5.54 -4.96 5.77
C LEU A 47 7.03 -5.32 5.86
N ASN A 48 7.47 -5.74 7.05
CA ASN A 48 8.81 -6.32 7.28
C ASN A 48 9.97 -5.44 6.78
N VAL A 49 9.80 -4.10 6.85
CA VAL A 49 10.71 -3.14 6.21
C VAL A 49 12.10 -3.09 6.80
N LYS A 50 12.31 -3.57 8.03
CA LYS A 50 13.66 -3.69 8.61
C LYS A 50 14.46 -4.86 8.04
N GLN A 51 13.76 -5.91 7.61
CA GLN A 51 14.38 -7.19 7.27
C GLN A 51 14.68 -7.30 5.78
N ASN A 52 13.98 -6.55 4.94
CA ASN A 52 14.08 -6.63 3.49
C ASN A 52 14.18 -5.25 2.85
N THR A 53 14.99 -5.14 1.80
CA THR A 53 14.90 -4.02 0.86
C THR A 53 13.73 -4.27 -0.07
N HIS A 54 12.80 -3.32 -0.14
CA HIS A 54 11.65 -3.38 -1.04
C HIS A 54 11.88 -2.38 -2.17
N GLU A 55 11.96 -2.88 -3.40
CA GLU A 55 11.88 -2.07 -4.61
C GLU A 55 10.48 -2.27 -5.20
N ILE A 56 9.67 -1.21 -5.17
CA ILE A 56 8.28 -1.28 -5.60
C ILE A 56 8.12 -0.32 -6.78
N ASP A 57 7.93 -0.89 -7.96
CA ASP A 57 7.53 -0.14 -9.14
C ASP A 57 5.99 -0.07 -9.17
N LEU A 58 5.45 1.13 -8.91
CA LEU A 58 4.02 1.38 -8.76
C LEU A 58 3.15 1.56 -10.02
N PRO A 59 3.66 1.62 -11.28
CA PRO A 59 2.81 1.90 -12.44
C PRO A 59 1.89 0.73 -12.84
N PHE A 60 2.05 -0.46 -12.25
CA PHE A 60 1.30 -1.68 -12.62
C PHE A 60 0.17 -2.09 -11.66
N ILE A 61 0.04 -1.46 -10.49
CA ILE A 61 -0.92 -1.91 -9.45
C ILE A 61 -2.28 -1.20 -9.51
N LEU A 62 -2.50 -0.40 -10.56
CA LEU A 62 -3.83 0.10 -10.90
C LEU A 62 -4.58 -1.06 -11.58
N LYS A 63 -5.70 -1.52 -10.98
CA LYS A 63 -6.69 -2.28 -11.75
C LYS A 63 -7.04 -1.38 -12.94
N SER A 64 -6.67 -1.82 -14.14
CA SER A 64 -6.92 -1.04 -15.35
C SER A 64 -8.42 -0.76 -15.46
N ALA A 65 -8.76 0.48 -15.78
CA ALA A 65 -10.09 0.87 -16.23
C ALA A 65 -10.56 0.03 -17.43
#